data_AF-A0A8C5CPJ8-F1
#
_entry.id   AF-A0A8C5CPJ8-F1
#
_cell.length_a   1.000
_cell.length_b   1.000
_cell.length_c   1.000
_cell.angle_alpha   90.00
_cell.angle_beta   90.00
_cell.angle_gamma   90.00
#
_symmetry.space_group_name_H-M   'P 1'
#
loop_
_entity.id
_entity.type
_entity.pdbx_description
1 polymer ?
#
loop_
_entity_poly.entity_id
_entity_poly.type
_entity_poly.pdbx_seq_one_letter_code
_entity_poly.pdbx_strand_id
1 'polypeptide(L)'
;MAFALPVWLAVQEEFLGYEDEPVKPYASPVHPAVLPIQPDALSRTLLDELDDQSLFESFHLTRPCISFLLDLLERQIDRVRQPEHTAEGMILLALNFYAMGTVSADLLVKTGVRSLDSSGVIALVSKHLSDMADQLIALPETRKDQGDLAAVNKRSCGIPRVLGVLGTAHFRTQDHSEVFRSPLFLNTHGYTSVVCQVVCDLAGYLLNVERCQIGSKPNHELWMSSSIKLKDSIAPEFWLVGKTLVLHTRRTHRH
;
A
#
# COMPACT_ATOMS: atom_id res chain seq x y z
N MET A 1 9.22 17.31 -3.68
CA MET A 1 9.03 16.04 -4.40
C MET A 1 9.24 14.93 -3.39
N ALA A 2 8.17 14.27 -2.93
CA ALA A 2 8.25 13.30 -1.85
C ALA A 2 8.13 11.91 -2.40
N PHE A 3 9.29 11.30 -2.54
CA PHE A 3 9.45 10.05 -3.23
C PHE A 3 9.96 8.98 -2.27
N ALA A 4 9.40 8.81 -1.07
CA ALA A 4 9.88 7.72 -0.20
C ALA A 4 9.57 6.32 -0.79
N LEU A 5 8.43 6.18 -1.48
CA LEU A 5 8.07 4.94 -2.19
C LEU A 5 8.81 4.79 -3.53
N PRO A 6 8.91 5.84 -4.38
CA PRO A 6 9.64 5.70 -5.63
C PRO A 6 11.17 5.84 -5.50
N VAL A 7 11.70 6.40 -4.39
CA VAL A 7 13.13 6.25 -4.05
C VAL A 7 13.40 4.81 -3.61
N TRP A 8 12.47 4.11 -2.96
CA TRP A 8 12.63 2.67 -2.72
C TRP A 8 12.62 1.86 -4.03
N LEU A 9 11.75 2.23 -4.99
CA LEU A 9 11.76 1.62 -6.34
C LEU A 9 13.02 2.00 -7.15
N ALA A 10 13.50 3.24 -7.07
CA ALA A 10 14.72 3.68 -7.75
C ALA A 10 16.00 3.12 -7.10
N VAL A 11 15.99 2.90 -5.79
CA VAL A 11 17.07 2.21 -5.05
C VAL A 11 17.10 0.73 -5.41
N GLN A 12 15.97 0.11 -5.80
CA GLN A 12 16.00 -1.24 -6.38
C GLN A 12 16.76 -1.26 -7.72
N GLU A 13 16.58 -0.27 -8.60
CA GLU A 13 17.34 -0.21 -9.87
C GLU A 13 18.85 0.01 -9.66
N GLU A 14 19.25 0.73 -8.61
CA GLU A 14 20.67 1.04 -8.34
C GLU A 14 21.39 -0.05 -7.51
N PHE A 15 20.67 -0.85 -6.71
CA PHE A 15 21.24 -2.01 -5.97
C PHE A 15 21.15 -3.33 -6.73
N LEU A 16 20.15 -3.50 -7.61
CA LEU A 16 20.03 -4.66 -8.50
C LEU A 16 20.73 -4.35 -9.82
N GLY A 17 22.07 -4.28 -9.77
CA GLY A 17 22.87 -4.43 -10.98
C GLY A 17 22.42 -5.71 -11.68
N TYR A 18 21.71 -5.55 -12.80
CA TYR A 18 21.27 -6.63 -13.66
C TYR A 18 22.49 -7.45 -14.08
N GLU A 19 22.68 -8.62 -13.47
CA GLU A 19 23.08 -9.78 -14.25
C GLU A 19 21.77 -10.52 -14.59
N ASP A 20 21.54 -10.68 -15.90
CA ASP A 20 20.37 -11.32 -16.49
C ASP A 20 20.18 -12.75 -15.95
N GLU A 21 19.42 -12.90 -14.87
CA GLU A 21 18.82 -14.17 -14.49
C GLU A 21 17.32 -13.96 -14.25
N PRO A 22 16.43 -14.79 -14.83
CA PRO A 22 14.99 -14.64 -14.66
C PRO A 22 14.61 -14.79 -13.18
N VAL A 23 14.26 -13.67 -12.55
CA VAL A 23 13.76 -13.63 -11.18
C VAL A 23 12.45 -14.43 -11.12
N LYS A 24 12.52 -15.62 -10.52
CA LYS A 24 11.32 -16.39 -10.18
C LYS A 24 10.44 -15.54 -9.25
N PRO A 25 9.10 -15.51 -9.44
CA PRO A 25 8.21 -14.75 -8.57
C PRO A 25 8.49 -15.08 -7.12
N TYR A 26 8.74 -14.05 -6.32
CA TYR A 26 9.01 -14.19 -4.90
C TYR A 26 7.73 -14.60 -4.19
N ALA A 27 7.50 -15.90 -4.01
CA ALA A 27 6.44 -16.38 -3.13
C ALA A 27 6.85 -16.07 -1.70
N SER A 28 6.41 -14.92 -1.17
CA SER A 28 6.64 -14.57 0.23
C SER A 28 5.97 -15.62 1.12
N PRO A 29 6.70 -16.30 2.02
CA PRO A 29 6.16 -17.38 2.85
C PRO A 29 5.14 -16.90 3.91
N VAL A 30 4.99 -15.58 4.08
CA VAL A 30 4.20 -14.95 5.15
C VAL A 30 2.85 -14.41 4.68
N HIS A 31 2.73 -14.06 3.41
CA HIS A 31 1.41 -13.73 2.91
C HIS A 31 0.62 -15.04 2.85
N PRO A 32 -0.62 -15.09 3.38
CA PRO A 32 -1.48 -16.23 3.11
C PRO A 32 -1.39 -16.43 1.61
N ALA A 33 -1.14 -17.67 1.18
CA ALA A 33 -1.23 -18.00 -0.23
C ALA A 33 -2.54 -17.37 -0.67
N VAL A 34 -2.45 -16.26 -1.41
CA VAL A 34 -3.58 -15.73 -2.15
C VAL A 34 -3.88 -16.94 -2.99
N LEU A 35 -4.91 -17.69 -2.57
CA LEU A 35 -5.36 -18.86 -3.29
C LEU A 35 -5.36 -18.39 -4.72
N PRO A 36 -4.67 -19.08 -5.66
CA PRO A 36 -4.74 -18.68 -7.04
C PRO A 36 -6.23 -18.63 -7.35
N ILE A 37 -6.78 -17.41 -7.37
CA ILE A 37 -8.07 -17.14 -7.93
C ILE A 37 -7.74 -17.48 -9.37
N GLN A 38 -8.10 -18.71 -9.77
CA GLN A 38 -8.07 -19.04 -11.17
C GLN A 38 -8.90 -17.92 -11.79
N PRO A 39 -8.31 -17.09 -12.66
CA PRO A 39 -9.10 -16.12 -13.37
C PRO A 39 -9.98 -16.98 -14.28
N ASP A 40 -11.17 -17.33 -13.80
CA ASP A 40 -12.30 -17.49 -14.69
C ASP A 40 -12.32 -16.15 -15.41
N ALA A 41 -11.82 -16.15 -16.65
CA ALA A 41 -11.61 -14.95 -17.43
C ALA A 41 -12.99 -14.33 -17.71
N LEU A 42 -13.49 -13.56 -16.76
CA LEU A 42 -14.51 -12.56 -16.99
C LEU A 42 -13.91 -11.65 -18.06
N SER A 43 -14.55 -11.58 -19.23
CA SER A 43 -14.17 -10.62 -20.26
C SER A 43 -14.26 -9.22 -19.65
N ARG A 44 -13.11 -8.54 -19.57
CA ARG A 44 -12.98 -7.22 -18.95
C ARG A 44 -12.94 -6.17 -20.04
N THR A 45 -14.12 -5.75 -20.43
CA THR A 45 -14.30 -4.88 -21.61
C THR A 45 -13.51 -3.58 -21.48
N LEU A 46 -13.43 -2.99 -20.28
CA LEU A 46 -12.77 -1.69 -20.09
C LEU A 46 -11.25 -1.83 -19.89
N LEU A 47 -10.81 -2.85 -19.15
CA LEU A 47 -9.38 -3.11 -18.95
C LEU A 47 -8.70 -3.53 -20.26
N ASP A 48 -9.38 -4.34 -21.07
CA ASP A 48 -8.84 -4.87 -22.32
C ASP A 48 -8.70 -3.79 -23.42
N GLU A 49 -9.46 -2.69 -23.32
CA GLU A 49 -9.38 -1.53 -24.23
C GLU A 49 -8.16 -0.62 -23.98
N LEU A 50 -7.56 -0.69 -22.79
CA LEU A 50 -6.43 0.16 -22.40
C LEU A 50 -5.12 -0.61 -22.59
N ASP A 51 -4.11 -0.03 -23.23
CA ASP A 51 -2.76 -0.61 -23.28
C ASP A 51 -2.00 -0.43 -21.97
N ASP A 52 -0.92 -1.18 -21.77
CA ASP A 52 -0.18 -1.19 -20.50
C ASP A 52 0.45 0.17 -20.15
N GLN A 53 0.83 0.96 -21.16
CA GLN A 53 1.36 2.31 -20.96
C GLN A 53 0.26 3.24 -20.42
N SER A 54 -0.90 3.23 -21.06
CA SER A 54 -2.09 4.00 -20.66
C SER A 54 -2.57 3.60 -19.27
N LEU A 55 -2.49 2.31 -18.92
CA LEU A 55 -2.78 1.82 -17.59
C LEU A 55 -1.82 2.40 -16.55
N PHE A 56 -0.52 2.36 -16.81
CA PHE A 56 0.46 2.88 -15.86
C PHE A 56 0.35 4.40 -15.68
N GLU A 57 0.06 5.14 -16.75
CA GLU A 57 -0.16 6.58 -16.69
C GLU A 57 -1.44 6.96 -15.93
N SER A 58 -2.51 6.17 -16.09
CA SER A 58 -3.83 6.48 -15.52
C SER A 58 -4.03 5.94 -14.10
N PHE A 59 -3.39 4.84 -13.75
CA PHE A 59 -3.61 4.13 -12.48
C PHE A 59 -2.35 3.98 -11.64
N HIS A 60 -1.15 4.21 -12.19
CA HIS A 60 0.14 3.90 -11.56
C HIS A 60 0.25 2.43 -11.10
N LEU A 61 -0.47 1.55 -11.78
CA LEU A 61 -0.55 0.12 -11.51
C LEU A 61 -0.38 -0.65 -12.81
N THR A 62 0.21 -1.84 -12.70
CA THR A 62 0.35 -2.77 -13.82
C THR A 62 -0.98 -3.50 -14.08
N ARG A 63 -1.19 -4.00 -15.31
CA ARG A 63 -2.37 -4.79 -15.65
C ARG A 63 -2.61 -5.97 -14.69
N PRO A 64 -1.60 -6.77 -14.27
CA PRO A 64 -1.82 -7.84 -13.31
C PRO A 64 -2.31 -7.33 -11.94
N CYS A 65 -1.85 -6.16 -11.49
CA CYS A 65 -2.30 -5.59 -10.23
C CYS A 65 -3.76 -5.13 -10.32
N ILE A 66 -4.12 -4.42 -11.40
CA ILE A 66 -5.50 -3.99 -11.64
C ILE A 66 -6.42 -5.21 -11.78
N SER A 67 -5.97 -6.24 -12.51
CA SER A 67 -6.66 -7.51 -12.65
C SER A 67 -6.98 -8.16 -11.30
N PHE A 68 -5.97 -8.28 -10.45
CA PHE A 68 -6.12 -8.82 -9.11
C PHE A 68 -7.14 -8.02 -8.27
N LEU A 69 -7.08 -6.69 -8.32
CA LEU A 69 -8.02 -5.83 -7.58
C LEU A 69 -9.45 -5.95 -8.11
N LEU A 70 -9.64 -6.10 -9.42
CA LEU A 70 -10.94 -6.40 -10.01
C LEU A 70 -11.49 -7.71 -9.47
N ASP A 71 -10.74 -8.82 -9.59
CA ASP A 71 -11.18 -10.14 -9.12
C ASP A 71 -11.52 -10.14 -7.61
N LEU A 72 -10.76 -9.37 -6.84
CA LEU A 72 -10.94 -9.25 -5.40
C LEU A 72 -12.26 -8.55 -5.03
N LEU A 73 -12.61 -7.49 -5.76
CA LEU A 73 -13.70 -6.57 -5.40
C LEU A 73 -14.99 -6.82 -6.17
N GLU A 74 -14.92 -7.37 -7.38
CA GLU A 74 -16.02 -7.44 -8.34
C GLU A 74 -17.29 -8.06 -7.73
N ARG A 75 -17.15 -9.22 -7.08
CA ARG A 75 -18.28 -9.89 -6.42
C ARG A 75 -18.91 -9.08 -5.29
N GLN A 76 -18.15 -8.25 -4.60
CA GLN A 76 -18.67 -7.44 -3.50
C GLN A 76 -19.40 -6.21 -4.05
N ILE A 77 -18.81 -5.55 -5.06
CA ILE A 77 -19.38 -4.37 -5.71
C ILE A 77 -20.63 -4.73 -6.50
N ASP A 78 -20.64 -5.85 -7.23
CA ASP A 78 -21.80 -6.29 -8.03
C ASP A 78 -23.08 -6.49 -7.20
N ARG A 79 -22.94 -6.85 -5.92
CA ARG A 79 -24.09 -7.07 -5.03
C ARG A 79 -24.80 -5.78 -4.61
N VAL A 80 -24.09 -4.66 -4.66
CA VAL A 80 -24.55 -3.38 -4.08
C VAL A 80 -24.57 -2.25 -5.08
N ARG A 81 -23.99 -2.45 -6.28
CA ARG A 81 -24.03 -1.46 -7.36
C ARG A 81 -25.45 -1.22 -7.86
N GLN A 82 -25.64 -0.05 -8.44
CA GLN A 82 -26.85 0.23 -9.20
C GLN A 82 -26.77 -0.46 -10.58
N PRO A 83 -27.90 -0.90 -11.17
CA PRO A 83 -27.92 -1.60 -12.45
C PRO A 83 -27.23 -0.87 -13.61
N GLU A 84 -27.25 0.46 -13.59
CA GLU A 84 -26.65 1.37 -14.58
C GLU A 84 -25.12 1.44 -14.55
N HIS A 85 -24.47 0.91 -13.52
CA HIS A 85 -23.01 0.91 -13.39
C HIS A 85 -22.46 -0.50 -13.51
N THR A 86 -21.26 -0.66 -14.05
CA THR A 86 -20.53 -1.95 -14.00
C THR A 86 -19.57 -1.96 -12.80
N ALA A 87 -19.37 -3.12 -12.18
CA ALA A 87 -18.38 -3.24 -11.09
C ALA A 87 -16.98 -2.89 -11.59
N GLU A 88 -16.59 -3.40 -12.76
CA GLU A 88 -15.32 -3.06 -13.42
C GLU A 88 -15.14 -1.53 -13.56
N GLY A 89 -16.14 -0.83 -14.10
CA GLY A 89 -16.07 0.61 -14.29
C GLY A 89 -15.98 1.38 -12.98
N MET A 90 -16.75 0.97 -11.95
CA MET A 90 -16.69 1.56 -10.62
C MET A 90 -15.33 1.39 -9.95
N ILE A 91 -14.73 0.21 -10.06
CA ILE A 91 -13.41 -0.09 -9.50
C ILE A 91 -12.33 0.72 -10.22
N LEU A 92 -12.31 0.71 -11.56
CA LEU A 92 -11.37 1.52 -12.34
C LEU A 92 -11.49 3.01 -12.00
N LEU A 93 -12.71 3.54 -11.88
CA LEU A 93 -12.93 4.93 -11.50
C LEU A 93 -12.27 5.29 -10.16
N ALA A 94 -12.43 4.42 -9.15
CA ALA A 94 -11.82 4.60 -7.84
C ALA A 94 -10.29 4.49 -7.89
N LEU A 95 -9.75 3.52 -8.63
CA LEU A 95 -8.30 3.36 -8.79
C LEU A 95 -7.66 4.58 -9.48
N ASN A 96 -8.31 5.13 -10.50
CA ASN A 96 -7.83 6.35 -11.17
C ASN A 96 -7.86 7.54 -10.20
N PHE A 97 -8.90 7.67 -9.38
CA PHE A 97 -8.96 8.68 -8.34
C PHE A 97 -7.81 8.54 -7.32
N TYR A 98 -7.47 7.33 -6.90
CA TYR A 98 -6.35 7.12 -5.96
C TYR A 98 -4.99 7.49 -6.56
N ALA A 99 -4.80 7.21 -7.86
CA ALA A 99 -3.57 7.53 -8.57
C ALA A 99 -3.42 9.04 -8.81
N MET A 100 -4.48 9.70 -9.28
CA MET A 100 -4.42 11.06 -9.79
C MET A 100 -4.88 12.12 -8.78
N GLY A 101 -5.63 11.73 -7.75
CA GLY A 101 -6.33 12.62 -6.82
C GLY A 101 -7.62 13.23 -7.40
N THR A 102 -7.93 12.96 -8.67
CA THR A 102 -9.14 13.36 -9.38
C THR A 102 -9.55 12.26 -10.35
N VAL A 103 -10.79 12.30 -10.83
CA VAL A 103 -11.27 11.35 -11.84
C VAL A 103 -11.05 11.93 -13.24
N SER A 104 -10.44 11.16 -14.13
CA SER A 104 -10.25 11.53 -15.54
C SER A 104 -11.59 11.64 -16.28
N ALA A 105 -11.76 12.70 -17.06
CA ALA A 105 -12.96 12.91 -17.88
C ALA A 105 -13.15 11.79 -18.91
N ASP A 106 -12.06 11.30 -19.51
CA ASP A 106 -12.08 10.18 -20.46
C ASP A 106 -12.62 8.91 -19.79
N LEU A 107 -12.18 8.66 -18.55
CA LEU A 107 -12.62 7.48 -17.79
C LEU A 107 -14.08 7.59 -17.35
N LEU A 108 -14.58 8.79 -17.02
CA LEU A 108 -16.01 8.99 -16.74
C LEU A 108 -16.88 8.65 -17.96
N VAL A 109 -16.45 9.06 -19.16
CA VAL A 109 -17.16 8.72 -20.40
C VAL A 109 -17.13 7.22 -20.67
N LYS A 110 -15.94 6.59 -20.56
CA LYS A 110 -15.77 5.13 -20.80
C LYS A 110 -16.55 4.27 -19.81
N THR A 111 -16.57 4.64 -18.53
CA THR A 111 -17.26 3.88 -17.49
C THR A 111 -18.78 4.12 -17.47
N GLY A 112 -19.26 5.18 -18.14
CA GLY A 112 -20.67 5.59 -18.09
C GLY A 112 -21.13 6.09 -16.72
N VAL A 113 -20.21 6.24 -15.75
CA VAL A 113 -20.53 6.76 -14.42
C VAL A 113 -20.72 8.27 -14.51
N ARG A 114 -21.84 8.77 -13.99
CA ARG A 114 -22.08 10.22 -13.95
C ARG A 114 -21.17 10.86 -12.92
N SER A 115 -20.67 12.06 -13.23
CA SER A 115 -19.76 12.80 -12.33
C SER A 115 -20.31 13.00 -10.91
N LEU A 116 -21.63 13.13 -10.74
CA LEU A 116 -22.30 13.29 -9.45
C LEU A 116 -22.20 12.04 -8.56
N ASP A 117 -22.10 10.85 -9.17
CA ASP A 117 -22.08 9.57 -8.46
C ASP A 117 -20.64 9.15 -8.09
N SER A 118 -19.62 9.79 -8.68
CA SER A 118 -18.21 9.45 -8.51
C SER A 118 -17.74 9.40 -7.05
N SER A 119 -18.18 10.34 -6.20
CA SER A 119 -17.79 10.36 -4.78
C SER A 119 -18.36 9.17 -4.01
N GLY A 120 -19.61 8.77 -4.32
CA GLY A 120 -20.26 7.60 -3.75
C GLY A 120 -19.58 6.31 -4.19
N VAL A 121 -19.22 6.21 -5.48
CA VAL A 121 -18.44 5.09 -6.02
C VAL A 121 -17.09 4.96 -5.32
N ILE A 122 -16.34 6.07 -5.20
CA ILE A 122 -15.03 6.09 -4.53
C ILE A 122 -15.19 5.66 -3.06
N ALA A 123 -16.18 6.19 -2.34
CA ALA A 123 -16.43 5.82 -0.95
C ALA A 123 -16.77 4.33 -0.79
N LEU A 124 -17.58 3.78 -1.69
CA LEU A 124 -17.96 2.36 -1.70
C LEU A 124 -16.76 1.45 -1.92
N VAL A 125 -15.95 1.71 -2.96
CA VAL A 125 -14.74 0.92 -3.25
C VAL A 125 -13.73 1.06 -2.12
N SER A 126 -13.53 2.27 -1.59
CA SER A 126 -12.60 2.51 -0.47
C SER A 126 -13.01 1.73 0.77
N LYS A 127 -14.30 1.64 1.05
CA LYS A 127 -14.83 0.86 2.18
C LYS A 127 -14.52 -0.63 2.00
N HIS A 128 -14.82 -1.20 0.83
CA HIS A 128 -14.55 -2.62 0.58
C HIS A 128 -13.05 -2.95 0.66
N LEU A 129 -12.18 -2.10 0.11
CA LEU A 129 -10.73 -2.25 0.28
C LEU A 129 -10.31 -2.15 1.74
N SER A 130 -10.87 -1.21 2.51
CA SER A 130 -10.58 -1.05 3.93
C SER A 130 -11.02 -2.26 4.75
N ASP A 131 -12.19 -2.85 4.45
CA ASP A 131 -12.72 -4.03 5.14
C ASP A 131 -11.83 -5.27 4.88
N MET A 132 -11.04 -5.25 3.81
CA MET A 132 -10.10 -6.33 3.44
C MET A 132 -8.65 -6.02 3.81
N ALA A 133 -8.34 -4.83 4.31
CA ALA A 133 -6.98 -4.37 4.52
C ALA A 133 -6.18 -5.31 5.44
N ASP A 134 -6.81 -5.80 6.53
CA ASP A 134 -6.16 -6.72 7.48
C ASP A 134 -5.81 -8.09 6.88
N GLN A 135 -6.43 -8.48 5.76
CA GLN A 135 -6.12 -9.72 5.04
C GLN A 135 -4.92 -9.55 4.09
N LEU A 136 -4.66 -8.31 3.65
CA LEU A 136 -3.60 -7.97 2.70
C LEU A 136 -2.35 -7.42 3.39
N ILE A 137 -2.55 -6.72 4.52
CA ILE A 137 -1.52 -5.99 5.26
C ILE A 137 -1.47 -6.56 6.68
N ALA A 138 -0.56 -7.50 6.89
CA ALA A 138 -0.37 -8.11 8.19
C ALA A 138 1.11 -8.35 8.48
N LEU A 139 1.47 -8.20 9.76
CA LEU A 139 2.75 -8.69 10.25
C LEU A 139 2.65 -10.21 10.42
N PRO A 140 3.74 -10.96 10.19
CA PRO A 140 3.77 -12.40 10.44
C PRO A 140 3.38 -12.71 11.90
N GLU A 141 2.32 -13.49 12.09
CA GLU A 141 1.80 -13.79 13.42
C GLU A 141 2.56 -14.94 14.09
N THR A 142 2.98 -15.95 13.31
CA THR A 142 3.65 -17.12 13.87
C THR A 142 5.17 -16.95 13.90
N ARG A 143 5.83 -17.57 14.88
CA ARG A 143 7.30 -17.60 14.95
C ARG A 143 7.94 -18.22 13.71
N LYS A 144 7.24 -19.16 13.08
CA LYS A 144 7.71 -19.80 11.85
C LYS A 144 7.75 -18.78 10.72
N ASP A 145 6.64 -18.08 10.48
CA ASP A 145 6.52 -17.07 9.43
C ASP A 145 7.51 -15.92 9.65
N GLN A 146 7.70 -15.51 10.91
CA GLN A 146 8.73 -14.55 11.29
C GLN A 146 10.15 -15.04 11.00
N GLY A 147 10.44 -16.30 11.32
CA GLY A 147 11.73 -16.93 11.03
C GLY A 147 12.01 -17.01 9.54
N ASP A 148 11.00 -17.38 8.75
CA ASP A 148 11.09 -17.48 7.29
C ASP A 148 11.33 -16.08 6.70
N LEU A 149 10.53 -15.06 7.06
CA LEU A 149 10.74 -13.68 6.61
C LEU A 149 12.09 -13.10 7.03
N ALA A 150 12.55 -13.40 8.23
CA ALA A 150 13.87 -12.98 8.70
C ALA A 150 15.02 -13.63 7.93
N ALA A 151 14.89 -14.92 7.58
CA ALA A 151 15.89 -15.64 6.80
C ALA A 151 15.98 -15.09 5.38
N VAL A 152 14.82 -14.77 4.80
CA VAL A 152 14.70 -14.03 3.54
C VAL A 152 15.42 -12.69 3.62
N ASN A 153 15.06 -11.86 4.59
CA ASN A 153 15.60 -10.51 4.69
C ASN A 153 17.11 -10.53 4.95
N LYS A 154 17.60 -11.47 5.78
CA LYS A 154 19.03 -11.68 6.01
C LYS A 154 19.79 -12.00 4.72
N ARG A 155 19.21 -12.79 3.81
CA ARG A 155 19.84 -13.10 2.52
C ARG A 155 19.96 -11.84 1.64
N SER A 156 18.95 -10.97 1.68
CA SER A 156 18.92 -9.76 0.85
C SER A 156 19.78 -8.62 1.40
N CYS A 157 19.77 -8.34 2.71
CA CYS A 157 20.46 -7.18 3.30
C CYS A 157 21.58 -7.52 4.30
N GLY A 158 21.82 -8.80 4.57
CA GLY A 158 22.85 -9.25 5.53
C GLY A 158 22.50 -9.07 7.00
N ILE A 159 21.41 -8.37 7.33
CA ILE A 159 21.02 -8.10 8.72
C ILE A 159 20.15 -9.27 9.25
N PRO A 160 20.59 -9.99 10.29
CA PRO A 160 19.83 -11.10 10.83
C PRO A 160 18.55 -10.62 11.52
N ARG A 161 17.52 -11.48 11.56
CA ARG A 161 16.28 -11.32 12.36
C ARG A 161 15.45 -10.04 12.07
N VAL A 162 15.63 -9.44 10.89
CA VAL A 162 14.81 -8.32 10.44
C VAL A 162 13.49 -8.83 9.85
N LEU A 163 12.36 -8.33 10.34
CA LEU A 163 11.06 -8.62 9.71
C LEU A 163 10.67 -7.59 8.66
N GLY A 164 11.11 -6.35 8.83
CA GLY A 164 10.78 -5.30 7.90
C GLY A 164 11.42 -3.97 8.25
N VAL A 165 11.20 -3.01 7.35
CA VAL A 165 11.68 -1.63 7.45
C VAL A 165 10.53 -0.75 7.91
N LEU A 166 10.78 0.01 8.99
CA LEU A 166 9.88 1.04 9.49
C LEU A 166 10.18 2.35 8.77
N GLY A 167 9.20 2.86 8.03
CA GLY A 167 9.29 4.10 7.27
C GLY A 167 8.16 5.07 7.60
N THR A 168 8.28 6.28 7.04
CA THR A 168 7.20 7.26 7.00
C THR A 168 6.89 7.65 5.57
N ALA A 169 5.61 7.71 5.24
CA ALA A 169 5.09 8.15 3.95
C ALA A 169 4.32 9.46 4.15
N HIS A 170 4.69 10.48 3.38
CA HIS A 170 3.95 11.74 3.34
C HIS A 170 3.02 11.76 2.14
N PHE A 171 1.74 11.96 2.39
CA PHE A 171 0.71 12.12 1.36
C PHE A 171 0.37 13.59 1.25
N ARG A 172 0.70 14.18 0.09
CA ARG A 172 0.43 15.59 -0.18
C ARG A 172 -1.07 15.84 -0.16
N THR A 173 -1.48 16.91 0.52
CA THR A 173 -2.88 17.33 0.54
C THR A 173 -3.11 18.30 -0.61
N GLN A 174 -4.13 18.02 -1.44
CA GLN A 174 -4.62 18.97 -2.44
C GLN A 174 -5.70 19.90 -1.87
N ASP A 175 -6.13 19.67 -0.63
CA ASP A 175 -7.08 20.54 0.06
C ASP A 175 -6.43 21.91 0.36
N HIS A 176 -7.07 22.96 -0.15
CA HIS A 176 -6.68 24.35 0.03
C HIS A 176 -7.44 25.05 1.16
N SER A 177 -8.20 24.30 1.97
CA SER A 177 -8.88 24.85 3.14
C SER A 177 -7.88 25.45 4.14
N GLU A 178 -8.36 26.40 4.95
CA GLU A 178 -7.51 27.09 5.93
C GLU A 178 -6.88 26.13 6.94
N VAL A 179 -7.54 25.01 7.23
CA VAL A 179 -7.03 23.94 8.10
C VAL A 179 -5.72 23.37 7.56
N PHE A 180 -5.67 22.99 6.27
CA PHE A 180 -4.48 22.41 5.66
C PHE A 180 -3.40 23.44 5.29
N ARG A 181 -3.74 24.74 5.26
CA ARG A 181 -2.76 25.84 5.17
C ARG A 181 -2.02 26.10 6.48
N SER A 182 -2.48 25.51 7.58
CA SER A 182 -1.79 25.60 8.88
C SER A 182 -0.36 25.03 8.80
N PRO A 183 0.62 25.62 9.51
CA PRO A 183 1.96 25.05 9.66
C PRO A 183 1.98 23.61 10.21
N LEU A 184 0.90 23.16 10.85
CA LEU A 184 0.72 21.78 11.33
C LEU A 184 0.75 20.73 10.21
N PHE A 185 0.44 21.10 8.96
CA PHE A 185 0.48 20.16 7.84
C PHE A 185 1.76 20.32 7.01
N LEU A 186 2.57 21.36 7.24
CA LEU A 186 3.82 21.58 6.54
C LEU A 186 4.88 20.59 7.01
N ASN A 187 5.30 19.69 6.13
CA ASN A 187 6.34 18.72 6.45
C ASN A 187 7.76 19.30 6.30
N THR A 188 8.74 18.48 6.69
CA THR A 188 10.18 18.79 6.58
C THR A 188 10.68 18.96 5.14
N HIS A 189 9.87 18.58 4.14
CA HIS A 189 10.17 18.73 2.72
C HIS A 189 9.53 20.00 2.11
N GLY A 190 8.91 20.86 2.94
CA GLY A 190 8.41 22.16 2.53
C GLY A 190 7.06 22.15 1.80
N TYR A 191 6.24 21.11 1.97
CA TYR A 191 4.88 21.09 1.42
C TYR A 191 3.85 20.53 2.41
N THR A 192 2.57 20.85 2.21
CA THR A 192 1.47 20.41 3.07
C THR A 192 1.14 18.93 2.83
N SER A 193 1.04 18.16 3.90
CA SER A 193 0.80 16.71 3.84
C SER A 193 0.12 16.19 5.09
N VAL A 194 -0.40 14.98 4.99
CA VAL A 194 -0.54 14.07 6.14
C VAL A 194 0.60 13.07 6.10
N VAL A 195 0.98 12.53 7.25
CA VAL A 195 2.06 11.54 7.38
C VAL A 195 1.53 10.24 7.95
N CYS A 196 1.97 9.12 7.39
CA CYS A 196 1.65 7.78 7.86
C CYS A 196 2.97 7.05 8.18
N GLN A 197 2.97 6.26 9.24
CA GLN A 197 4.05 5.31 9.49
C GLN A 197 3.69 3.95 8.89
N VAL A 198 4.63 3.35 8.19
CA VAL A 198 4.44 2.06 7.51
C VAL A 198 5.56 1.10 7.86
N VAL A 199 5.25 -0.19 7.83
CA VAL A 199 6.24 -1.26 7.83
C VAL A 199 6.14 -1.98 6.50
N CYS A 200 7.25 -2.16 5.83
CA CYS A 200 7.34 -2.99 4.63
C CYS A 200 8.37 -4.09 4.80
N ASP A 201 8.21 -5.21 4.10
CA ASP A 201 9.33 -6.13 3.90
C ASP A 201 10.34 -5.60 2.87
N LEU A 202 11.42 -6.34 2.62
CA LEU A 202 12.44 -5.92 1.66
C LEU A 202 12.02 -6.08 0.19
N ALA A 203 10.92 -6.78 -0.08
CA ALA A 203 10.30 -6.84 -1.41
C ALA A 203 9.31 -5.68 -1.65
N GLY A 204 9.04 -4.86 -0.62
CA GLY A 204 8.16 -3.69 -0.70
C GLY A 204 6.71 -3.98 -0.33
N TYR A 205 6.38 -5.18 0.14
CA TYR A 205 5.04 -5.49 0.62
C TYR A 205 4.76 -4.81 1.95
N LEU A 206 3.59 -4.18 2.07
CA LEU A 206 3.15 -3.54 3.31
C LEU A 206 2.77 -4.62 4.34
N LEU A 207 3.41 -4.56 5.51
CA LEU A 207 3.13 -5.43 6.66
C LEU A 207 2.32 -4.70 7.73
N ASN A 208 2.40 -3.37 7.77
CA ASN A 208 1.62 -2.54 8.69
C ASN A 208 1.47 -1.12 8.14
N VAL A 209 0.28 -0.54 8.30
CA VAL A 209 0.01 0.86 7.96
C VAL A 209 -0.69 1.51 9.15
N GLU A 210 -0.07 2.55 9.72
CA GLU A 210 -0.65 3.30 10.83
C GLU A 210 -1.64 4.36 10.32
N ARG A 211 -2.51 4.85 11.20
CA ARG A 211 -3.41 5.96 10.87
C ARG A 211 -2.60 7.22 10.50
N CYS A 212 -3.03 7.90 9.43
CA CYS A 212 -2.47 9.20 9.06
C CYS A 212 -2.57 10.24 10.19
N GLN A 213 -1.51 11.01 10.36
CA GLN A 213 -1.38 12.10 11.32
C GLN A 213 -0.98 13.39 10.59
N ILE A 214 -0.93 14.51 11.31
CA ILE A 214 -0.55 15.82 10.76
C ILE A 214 0.87 15.80 10.16
N GLY A 215 1.07 16.40 8.99
CA GLY A 215 2.31 16.27 8.22
C GLY A 215 3.56 16.88 8.86
N SER A 216 3.41 17.83 9.79
CA SER A 216 4.55 18.40 10.52
C SER A 216 5.08 17.48 11.63
N LYS A 217 4.35 16.40 11.96
CA LYS A 217 4.68 15.56 13.10
C LYS A 217 6.02 14.85 12.91
N PRO A 218 6.97 15.00 13.85
CA PRO A 218 8.29 14.40 13.71
C PRO A 218 8.25 12.88 13.91
N ASN A 219 9.20 12.17 13.28
CA ASN A 219 9.27 10.70 13.29
C ASN A 219 9.26 10.09 14.70
N HIS A 220 9.89 10.73 15.69
CA HIS A 220 9.93 10.21 17.06
C HIS A 220 8.53 10.23 17.71
N GLU A 221 7.70 11.25 17.46
CA GLU A 221 6.34 11.28 17.98
C GLU A 221 5.41 10.29 17.26
N LEU A 222 5.64 10.07 15.95
CA LEU A 222 4.95 9.01 15.21
C LEU A 222 5.26 7.65 15.83
N TRP A 223 6.54 7.37 16.12
CA TRP A 223 6.93 6.17 16.86
C TRP A 223 6.27 6.10 18.24
N MET A 224 6.24 7.20 18.99
CA MET A 224 5.63 7.22 20.32
C MET A 224 4.12 6.98 20.34
N SER A 225 3.43 7.18 19.22
CA SER A 225 2.00 6.90 19.07
C SER A 225 1.69 5.62 18.26
N SER A 226 2.72 4.93 17.77
CA SER A 226 2.58 3.75 16.92
C SER A 226 1.97 2.56 17.63
N SER A 227 0.98 1.92 17.00
CA SER A 227 0.38 0.67 17.48
C SER A 227 1.34 -0.50 17.43
N ILE A 228 2.36 -0.45 16.56
CA ILE A 228 3.38 -1.50 16.39
C ILE A 228 4.09 -1.82 17.71
N LYS A 229 4.30 -0.82 18.58
CA LYS A 229 4.93 -1.02 19.89
C LYS A 229 4.15 -1.95 20.83
N LEU A 230 2.84 -2.04 20.60
CA LEU A 230 1.91 -2.85 21.39
C LEU A 230 1.61 -4.19 20.72
N LYS A 231 2.13 -4.44 19.50
CA LYS A 231 1.95 -5.71 18.81
C LYS A 231 2.82 -6.79 19.45
N ASP A 232 2.19 -7.57 20.32
CA ASP A 232 2.79 -8.76 20.94
C ASP A 232 3.01 -9.90 19.94
N SER A 233 2.54 -9.77 18.69
CA SER A 233 2.77 -10.75 17.64
C SER A 233 4.24 -10.87 17.27
N ILE A 234 5.04 -9.82 17.36
CA ILE A 234 6.48 -9.87 17.04
C ILE A 234 7.24 -10.52 18.20
N ALA A 235 7.87 -11.66 17.94
CA ALA A 235 8.69 -12.34 18.96
C ALA A 235 9.95 -11.51 19.28
N PRO A 236 10.41 -11.49 20.54
CA PRO A 236 11.41 -10.55 21.04
C PRO A 236 12.78 -10.67 20.38
N GLU A 237 13.06 -11.79 19.73
CA GLU A 237 14.29 -12.05 18.98
C GLU A 237 14.33 -11.34 17.62
N PHE A 238 13.19 -10.87 17.11
CA PHE A 238 13.10 -10.19 15.82
C PHE A 238 12.98 -8.68 15.95
N TRP A 239 13.30 -7.94 14.90
CA TRP A 239 13.26 -6.48 14.92
C TRP A 239 12.82 -5.86 13.60
N LEU A 240 12.29 -4.65 13.74
CA LEU A 240 12.03 -3.72 12.64
C LEU A 240 13.15 -2.68 12.60
N VAL A 241 13.58 -2.31 11.40
CA VAL A 241 14.69 -1.38 11.20
C VAL A 241 14.16 -0.07 10.64
N GLY A 242 14.46 1.07 11.27
CA GLY A 242 14.08 2.39 10.76
C GLY A 242 15.27 3.34 10.64
N LYS A 243 15.12 4.40 9.82
CA LYS A 243 16.16 5.40 9.49
C LYS A 243 16.79 6.14 10.68
N THR A 244 16.25 5.98 11.89
CA THR A 244 16.75 6.63 13.12
C THR A 244 16.82 5.69 14.33
N LEU A 245 16.33 4.44 14.23
CA LEU A 245 16.17 3.53 15.36
C LEU A 245 16.34 2.07 14.90
N VAL A 246 17.33 1.38 15.49
CA VAL A 246 17.31 -0.09 15.58
C VAL A 246 16.40 -0.42 16.76
N LEU A 247 15.26 -1.05 16.50
CA LEU A 247 14.26 -1.31 17.53
C LEU A 247 14.57 -2.61 18.26
N HIS A 248 14.81 -2.53 19.57
CA HIS A 248 14.83 -3.67 20.46
C HIS A 248 13.42 -3.88 21.04
N THR A 249 12.75 -4.97 20.68
CA THR A 249 11.47 -5.36 21.28
C THR A 249 11.70 -5.90 22.70
N ARG A 250 11.41 -5.04 23.69
CA ARG A 250 11.39 -5.23 25.16
C ARG A 250 12.73 -5.42 25.90
N ARG A 251 13.11 -4.39 26.68
CA ARG A 251 13.70 -4.56 28.02
C ARG A 251 12.55 -4.75 29.02
N THR A 252 12.24 -5.98 29.39
CA THR A 252 11.55 -6.26 30.65
C THR A 252 12.59 -6.40 31.75
N HIS A 253 12.85 -5.31 32.49
CA HIS A 253 13.36 -5.44 33.86
C HIS A 253 12.17 -5.31 34.81
N ARG A 254 11.79 -6.43 35.41
CA ARG A 254 11.15 -6.45 36.72
C ARG A 254 12.11 -7.20 37.65
N HIS A 255 12.71 -6.46 38.58
CA HIS A 255 13.14 -6.97 39.88
C HIS A 255 12.34 -6.20 40.93
#